data_AF-A0A946F9Q0-F1
#
_entry.id   AF-A0A946F9Q0-F1
#
_cell.length_a   1.000
_cell.length_b   1.000
_cell.length_c   1.000
_cell.angle_alpha   90.00
_cell.angle_beta   90.00
_cell.angle_gamma   90.00
#
_symmetry.space_group_name_H-M   'P 1'
#
loop_
_entity.id
_entity.type
_entity.pdbx_description
1 polymer ?
#
loop_
_entity_poly.entity_id
_entity_poly.type
_entity_poly.pdbx_seq_one_letter_code
_entity_poly.pdbx_strand_id
1 'polypeptide(L)' 'MAMIFALGRMDVLPLADIGLQRAVERFYGGARSPQRLQELGETWRPWRTVAAWYLWRDLDPVPVAY' A
#
# COMPACT_ATOMS: atom_id res chain seq x y z
N MET A 1 3.36 -4.54 9.47
CA MET A 1 4.69 -3.92 9.35
C MET A 1 5.83 -4.90 9.54
N ALA A 2 5.94 -5.64 10.65
CA ALA A 2 7.02 -6.63 10.84
C ALA A 2 7.16 -7.63 9.68
N MET A 3 6.05 -8.14 9.15
CA MET A 3 6.09 -9.06 8.01
C MET A 3 6.75 -8.47 6.75
N ILE A 4 6.58 -7.17 6.52
CA ILE A 4 7.12 -6.47 5.36
C ILE A 4 8.59 -6.11 5.60
N PHE A 5 8.88 -5.39 6.68
CA PHE A 5 10.19 -4.77 6.88
C PHE A 5 11.21 -5.65 7.62
N ALA A 6 10.76 -6.54 8.51
CA ALA A 6 11.66 -7.43 9.24
C ALA A 6 11.78 -8.82 8.58
N LEU A 7 10.68 -9.32 8.01
CA LEU A 7 10.63 -10.68 7.44
C LEU A 7 10.64 -10.71 5.91
N GLY A 8 10.61 -9.55 5.23
CA GLY A 8 10.70 -9.47 3.77
C GLY A 8 9.56 -10.18 3.01
N ARG A 9 8.38 -10.35 3.62
CA ARG A 9 7.24 -11.01 2.96
C ARG A 9 6.72 -10.10 1.84
N MET A 10 6.64 -10.66 0.63
CA MET A 10 6.32 -9.90 -0.59
C MET A 10 4.81 -9.81 -0.89
N ASP A 11 3.99 -10.64 -0.21
CA ASP A 11 2.55 -10.73 -0.42
C ASP A 11 1.71 -10.32 0.82
N VAL A 12 2.04 -9.17 1.42
CA VAL A 12 1.34 -8.62 2.59
C VAL A 12 0.66 -7.30 2.23
N LEU A 13 -0.62 -7.17 2.58
CA LEU A 13 -1.43 -5.97 2.41
C LEU A 13 -1.78 -5.35 3.78
N PRO A 14 -1.24 -4.18 4.14
CA PRO A 14 -1.52 -3.55 5.43
C PRO A 14 -2.83 -2.74 5.38
N LEU A 15 -3.97 -3.42 5.51
CA LEU A 15 -5.31 -2.83 5.37
C LEU A 15 -5.60 -1.63 6.28
N ALA A 16 -5.00 -1.59 7.46
CA ALA A 16 -5.19 -0.52 8.45
C ALA A 16 -4.24 0.68 8.25
N ASP A 17 -3.37 0.64 7.25
CA ASP A 17 -2.40 1.71 7.02
C ASP A 17 -3.08 2.97 6.45
N ILE A 18 -2.99 4.06 7.21
CA ILE A 18 -3.65 5.33 6.88
C ILE A 18 -3.06 5.94 5.61
N GLY A 19 -1.74 5.86 5.43
CA GLY A 19 -1.07 6.35 4.23
C GLY A 19 -1.58 5.60 3.00
N LEU A 20 -1.54 4.27 3.03
CA LEU A 20 -1.97 3.42 1.94
C LEU A 20 -3.44 3.63 1.56
N GLN A 21 -4.33 3.75 2.54
CA GLN A 21 -5.74 4.06 2.29
C GLN A 21 -5.92 5.44 1.61
N ARG A 22 -5.15 6.46 2.03
CA ARG A 22 -5.15 7.78 1.39
C ARG A 22 -4.60 7.74 -0.03
N ALA A 23 -3.54 6.96 -0.27
CA ALA A 23 -3.00 6.77 -1.61
C ALA A 23 -4.03 6.10 -2.52
N VAL A 24 -4.75 5.07 -2.03
CA VAL A 24 -5.81 4.42 -2.81
C VAL A 24 -6.94 5.39 -3.13
N GLU A 25 -7.42 6.17 -2.16
CA GLU A 25 -8.41 7.23 -2.38
C GLU A 25 -7.94 8.24 -3.44
N ARG A 26 -6.69 8.68 -3.37
CA ARG A 26 -6.11 9.64 -4.33
C ARG A 26 -6.00 9.08 -5.76
N PHE A 27 -5.55 7.84 -5.91
CA PHE A 27 -5.23 7.26 -7.23
C PHE A 27 -6.39 6.52 -7.89
N TYR A 28 -7.23 5.88 -7.10
CA TYR A 28 -8.33 5.03 -7.59
C TYR A 28 -9.70 5.65 -7.35
N GLY A 29 -9.75 6.81 -6.68
CA GLY A 29 -10.98 7.52 -6.33
C GLY A 29 -11.82 6.78 -5.28
N GLY A 30 -12.96 7.38 -4.96
CA GLY A 30 -13.92 6.84 -3.99
C GLY A 30 -13.56 7.16 -2.54
N ALA A 31 -14.43 6.74 -1.61
CA ALA A 31 -14.23 6.99 -0.19
C ALA A 31 -13.10 6.14 0.38
N ARG A 32 -12.33 6.73 1.30
CA ARG A 32 -11.33 6.03 2.09
C ARG A 32 -11.94 4.84 2.85
N SER A 33 -11.68 3.63 2.36
CA SER A 33 -12.26 2.40 2.89
C SER A 33 -11.25 1.25 2.89
N PRO A 34 -11.09 0.52 4.02
CA PRO A 34 -10.31 -0.72 4.06
C PRO A 34 -10.82 -1.79 3.08
N GLN A 35 -12.13 -1.85 2.85
CA GLN A 35 -12.75 -2.80 1.92
C GLN A 35 -12.29 -2.53 0.50
N ARG A 36 -12.26 -1.26 0.08
CA ARG A 36 -11.78 -0.89 -1.26
C ARG A 36 -10.31 -1.25 -1.45
N LEU A 37 -9.48 -1.00 -0.44
CA LEU A 37 -8.08 -1.39 -0.44
C LEU A 37 -7.92 -2.92 -0.52
N GLN A 38 -8.79 -3.69 0.15
CA GLN A 38 -8.78 -5.14 0.09
C GLN A 38 -9.09 -5.66 -1.32
N GLU A 39 -10.18 -5.20 -1.93
CA GLU A 39 -10.58 -5.57 -3.31
C GLU A 39 -9.46 -5.27 -4.31
N LEU A 40 -8.91 -4.07 -4.25
CA LEU A 40 -7.84 -3.65 -5.14
C LEU A 40 -6.56 -4.45 -4.89
N GLY A 41 -6.25 -4.72 -3.61
CA GLY A 41 -5.11 -5.52 -3.21
C GLY A 41 -5.11 -6.95 -3.75
N GLU A 42 -6.29 -7.53 -4.02
CA GLU A 42 -6.36 -8.85 -4.65
C GLU A 42 -5.80 -8.84 -6.09
N THR A 43 -5.91 -7.72 -6.81
CA THR A 43 -5.32 -7.57 -8.16
C THR A 43 -3.80 -7.46 -8.14
N TRP A 44 -3.21 -7.10 -7.00
CA TRP A 44 -1.76 -6.95 -6.84
C TRP A 44 -1.05 -8.24 -6.43
N ARG A 45 -1.78 -9.34 -6.23
CA ARG A 45 -1.15 -10.63 -5.91
C ARG A 45 -0.21 -11.09 -7.04
N PRO A 46 0.89 -11.79 -6.70
CA PRO A 46 1.37 -12.11 -5.35
C PRO A 46 2.31 -11.04 -4.75
N TRP A 47 2.24 -9.80 -5.22
CA TRP A 47 3.21 -8.72 -4.94
C TRP A 47 2.58 -7.53 -4.20
N ARG A 48 1.61 -7.79 -3.32
CA ARG A 48 0.87 -6.74 -2.59
C ARG A 48 1.77 -5.79 -1.80
N THR A 49 2.89 -6.29 -1.28
CA THR A 49 3.86 -5.47 -0.56
C THR A 49 4.61 -4.52 -1.47
N VAL A 50 4.90 -4.92 -2.70
CA VAL A 50 5.56 -4.07 -3.71
C VAL A 50 4.62 -2.92 -4.09
N ALA A 51 3.34 -3.22 -4.37
CA ALA A 51 2.34 -2.20 -4.67
C ALA A 51 2.19 -1.18 -3.52
N ALA A 52 2.10 -1.66 -2.28
CA ALA A 52 2.04 -0.79 -1.11
C ALA A 52 3.28 0.12 -0.99
N TRP A 53 4.48 -0.41 -1.31
CA TRP A 53 5.71 0.36 -1.27
C TRP A 53 5.76 1.51 -2.28
N TYR A 54 5.28 1.28 -3.50
CA TYR A 54 5.13 2.34 -4.51
C TYR A 54 4.10 3.40 -4.09
N LEU A 55 2.97 2.97 -3.53
CA LEU A 55 1.93 3.89 -3.06
C LEU A 55 2.40 4.74 -1.88
N TRP A 56 3.22 4.19 -0.98
CA TRP A 56 3.86 4.99 0.07
C TRP A 56 4.86 6.00 -0.49
N ARG A 57 5.67 5.62 -1.48
CA ARG A 57 6.68 6.51 -2.08
C ARG A 57 6.05 7.75 -2.70
N ASP A 58 4.87 7.63 -3.29
CA ASP A 58 4.17 8.79 -3.86
C ASP A 58 3.66 9.78 -2.81
N LEU A 59 3.39 9.31 -1.59
CA LEU A 59 2.98 10.19 -0.49
C LEU A 59 4.16 10.97 0.10
N ASP A 60 5.39 10.52 -0.12
CA ASP A 60 6.57 11.22 0.36
C ASP A 60 6.78 12.52 -0.44
N PRO A 61 6.81 13.70 0.22
CA PRO A 61 6.96 14.98 -0.46
C PRO A 61 8.36 15.19 -1.06
N VAL A 62 9.33 14.34 -0.71
CA VAL A 62 10.73 14.45 -1.11
C VAL A 62 11.18 13.10 -1.65
N PRO A 63 11.96 13.06 -2.77
CA PRO A 63 12.57 11.83 -3.24
C PRO A 63 13.43 11.20 -2.14
N VAL A 64 13.19 9.94 -1.83
CA VAL A 64 14.05 9.20 -0.89
C VAL A 64 15.28 8.70 -1.65
N ALA A 65 16.44 9.21 -1.26
CA ALA A 65 17.73 8.72 -1.72
C ALA A 65 18.05 7.38 -1.03
N TYR A 66 18.49 6.39 -1.82
CA TYR A 66 18.95 5.08 -1.34
C TYR A 66 20.47 5.04 -1.30
#